data_AF-A0A7C5EZL2-F1
#
_entry.id   AF-A0A7C5EZL2-F1
#
_cell.length_a   1.000
_cell.length_b   1.000
_cell.length_c   1.000
_cell.angle_alpha   90.00
_cell.angle_beta   90.00
_cell.angle_gamma   90.00
#
_symmetry.space_group_name_H-M   'P 1'
#
loop_
_entity.id
_entity.type
_entity.pdbx_description
1 polymer ?
#
loop_
_entity_poly.entity_id
_entity_poly.type
_entity_poly.pdbx_seq_one_letter_code
_entity_poly.pdbx_strand_id
1 'polypeptide(L)'
;MNIPHADERTLAGMPTLKNPPRAMTPLQARLRGLILAAVLWVAWSASFILYRSPDHITVTVGQASPRDIKAPRQVSYISEVKTREAQAAAAAQVPDVYTGPDMALAARQLDWLEKVTTYITALRNDAYTPREKKLELLREIPDLSLSASALA
;
A
#
# COMPACT_ATOMS: atom_id res chain seq x y z
N MET A 1 -120.73 -1.83 -53.02
CA MET A 1 -120.65 -0.70 -53.97
C MET A 1 -119.28 -0.05 -53.77
N ASN A 2 -118.46 0.05 -54.82
CA ASN A 2 -117.28 0.90 -55.01
C ASN A 2 -116.22 1.13 -53.88
N ILE A 3 -115.07 0.47 -54.07
CA ILE A 3 -113.67 1.01 -54.12
C ILE A 3 -113.55 2.42 -54.76
N PRO A 4 -112.42 3.18 -54.70
CA PRO A 4 -111.05 2.88 -54.20
C PRO A 4 -110.54 3.97 -53.18
N HIS A 5 -109.25 4.30 -52.89
CA HIS A 5 -107.89 3.89 -53.36
C HIS A 5 -106.79 4.30 -52.33
N ALA A 6 -105.53 3.87 -52.60
CA ALA A 6 -104.23 4.37 -52.05
C ALA A 6 -103.96 4.20 -50.52
N ASP A 7 -102.72 4.08 -50.02
CA ASP A 7 -101.38 4.13 -50.65
C ASP A 7 -100.42 3.10 -50.00
N GLU A 8 -99.45 2.57 -50.75
CA GLU A 8 -98.48 1.56 -50.33
C GLU A 8 -97.10 2.18 -49.99
N ARG A 9 -96.99 3.05 -48.98
CA ARG A 9 -95.66 3.54 -48.57
C ARG A 9 -95.46 3.68 -47.07
N THR A 10 -94.30 3.16 -46.62
CA THR A 10 -93.67 3.40 -45.30
C THR A 10 -94.48 2.89 -44.09
N LEU A 11 -93.88 2.35 -43.04
CA LEU A 11 -92.68 2.82 -42.35
C LEU A 11 -91.74 1.66 -41.97
N ALA A 12 -90.51 1.71 -42.52
CA ALA A 12 -89.38 1.08 -41.85
C ALA A 12 -88.97 1.94 -40.64
N GLY A 13 -88.57 1.30 -39.53
CA GLY A 13 -87.97 1.99 -38.39
C GLY A 13 -88.55 1.59 -37.03
N MET A 14 -88.09 0.46 -36.50
CA MET A 14 -88.08 0.29 -35.03
C MET A 14 -87.08 1.30 -34.44
N PRO A 15 -87.49 2.21 -33.54
CA PRO A 15 -86.54 3.10 -32.89
C PRO A 15 -85.67 2.29 -31.92
N THR A 16 -84.40 2.10 -32.27
CA THR A 16 -83.41 1.57 -31.33
C THR A 16 -83.25 2.58 -30.19
N LEU A 17 -83.51 2.14 -28.96
CA LEU A 17 -83.30 2.95 -27.75
C LEU A 17 -81.79 3.14 -27.53
N LYS A 18 -81.21 4.12 -28.24
CA LYS A 18 -79.84 4.59 -28.04
C LYS A 18 -79.77 5.29 -26.68
N ASN A 19 -79.48 4.52 -25.64
CA ASN A 19 -79.11 5.07 -24.33
C ASN A 19 -78.00 6.11 -24.53
N PRO A 20 -78.18 7.37 -24.12
CA PRO A 20 -77.14 8.37 -24.24
C PRO A 20 -75.95 7.96 -23.35
N PRO A 21 -74.69 8.13 -23.81
CA PRO A 21 -73.55 7.94 -22.93
C PRO A 21 -73.70 8.90 -21.74
N ARG A 22 -73.59 8.34 -20.53
CA ARG A 22 -73.87 9.05 -19.28
C ARG A 22 -72.89 10.22 -19.12
N ALA A 23 -73.32 11.42 -19.49
CA ALA A 23 -72.48 12.61 -19.48
C ALA A 23 -72.04 12.93 -18.05
N MET A 24 -70.81 12.53 -17.71
CA MET A 24 -70.21 12.84 -16.42
C MET A 24 -70.05 14.35 -16.32
N THR A 25 -70.59 14.95 -15.26
CA THR A 25 -70.44 16.40 -15.07
C THR A 25 -68.95 16.74 -14.86
N PRO A 26 -68.47 17.92 -15.31
CA PRO A 26 -67.06 18.27 -15.18
C PRO A 26 -66.58 18.29 -13.71
N LEU A 27 -67.50 18.51 -12.77
CA LEU A 27 -67.26 18.39 -11.33
C LEU A 27 -66.96 16.95 -10.90
N GLN A 28 -67.68 15.95 -11.41
CA GLN A 28 -67.42 14.54 -11.11
C GLN A 28 -66.08 14.06 -11.66
N ALA A 29 -65.68 14.52 -12.85
CA ALA A 29 -64.37 14.23 -13.42
C ALA A 29 -63.23 14.81 -12.55
N ARG A 30 -63.36 16.08 -12.14
CA ARG A 30 -62.41 16.74 -11.22
C ARG A 30 -62.32 16.03 -9.86
N LEU A 31 -63.46 15.67 -9.26
CA LEU A 31 -63.50 14.97 -7.97
C LEU A 31 -62.83 13.59 -8.05
N ARG A 32 -63.08 12.82 -9.12
CA ARG A 32 -62.39 11.54 -9.36
C ARG A 32 -60.88 11.71 -9.54
N GLY A 33 -60.45 12.76 -10.25
CA GLY A 33 -59.03 13.10 -10.39
C GLY A 33 -58.36 13.42 -9.06
N LEU A 34 -59.00 14.21 -8.19
CA LEU A 34 -58.50 14.53 -6.85
C LEU A 34 -58.44 13.28 -5.95
N ILE A 35 -59.43 12.39 -6.02
CA ILE A 35 -59.41 11.12 -5.27
C ILE A 35 -58.26 10.22 -5.74
N LEU A 36 -58.05 10.08 -7.05
CA LEU A 36 -56.93 9.30 -7.60
C LEU A 36 -55.57 9.88 -7.21
N ALA A 37 -55.41 11.21 -7.25
CA ALA A 37 -54.20 11.89 -6.81
C ALA A 37 -53.94 11.68 -5.30
N ALA A 38 -54.98 11.76 -4.46
CA ALA A 38 -54.87 11.50 -3.03
C ALA A 38 -54.50 10.05 -2.73
N VAL A 39 -55.10 9.07 -3.41
CA VAL A 39 -54.76 7.64 -3.27
C VAL A 39 -53.31 7.38 -3.70
N LEU A 40 -52.87 7.96 -4.82
CA LEU A 40 -51.48 7.84 -5.28
C LEU A 40 -50.50 8.45 -4.27
N TRP A 41 -50.82 9.64 -3.73
CA TRP A 41 -49.98 10.31 -2.74
C TRP A 41 -49.88 9.51 -1.44
N VAL A 42 -51.01 9.00 -0.92
CA VAL A 42 -51.04 8.13 0.27
C VAL A 42 -50.26 6.83 0.02
N ALA A 43 -50.43 6.18 -1.14
CA ALA A 43 -49.68 4.96 -1.47
C ALA A 43 -48.16 5.22 -1.55
N TRP A 44 -47.75 6.36 -2.09
CA TRP A 44 -46.35 6.73 -2.21
C TRP A 44 -45.74 7.09 -0.84
N SER A 45 -46.47 7.84 0.00
CA SER A 45 -46.09 8.11 1.40
C SER A 45 -46.04 6.83 2.25
N ALA A 46 -46.98 5.91 2.05
CA ALA A 46 -46.98 4.60 2.72
C ALA A 46 -45.75 3.77 2.34
N SER A 47 -45.26 3.87 1.10
CA SER A 47 -44.01 3.24 0.68
C SER A 47 -42.84 3.67 1.57
N PHE A 48 -42.67 4.96 1.85
CA PHE A 48 -41.61 5.45 2.74
C PHE A 48 -41.76 4.97 4.20
N ILE A 49 -42.98 4.79 4.69
CA ILE A 49 -43.25 4.32 6.07
C ILE A 49 -43.02 2.81 6.20
N LEU A 50 -43.37 2.04 5.17
CA LEU A 50 -43.24 0.58 5.13
C LEU A 50 -41.83 0.14 4.72
N TYR A 51 -41.09 0.94 3.95
CA TYR A 51 -39.71 0.69 3.55
C TYR A 51 -38.73 1.05 4.68
N ARG A 52 -38.79 0.26 5.75
CA ARG A 52 -37.93 0.39 6.93
C ARG A 52 -36.51 -0.07 6.59
N SER A 53 -35.63 0.86 6.19
CA SER A 53 -34.22 0.58 5.87
C SER A 53 -33.52 -0.22 6.98
N PRO A 54 -33.09 -1.47 6.72
CA PRO A 54 -32.51 -2.36 7.73
C PRO A 54 -30.98 -2.18 7.86
N ASP A 55 -30.51 -0.94 8.03
CA ASP A 55 -29.07 -0.67 8.21
C ASP A 55 -28.81 0.41 9.29
N HIS A 56 -29.46 0.23 10.46
CA HIS A 56 -29.09 0.93 11.69
C HIS A 56 -27.81 0.29 12.26
N ILE A 57 -26.65 0.64 11.70
CA ILE A 57 -25.35 0.16 12.20
C ILE A 57 -25.08 0.84 13.55
N THR A 58 -25.50 0.19 14.64
CA THR A 58 -25.25 0.65 16.02
C THR A 58 -23.78 0.42 16.36
N VAL A 59 -22.94 1.42 16.09
CA VAL A 59 -21.51 1.38 16.40
C VAL A 59 -21.30 1.56 17.90
N THR A 60 -21.01 0.46 18.60
CA THR A 60 -20.61 0.47 20.01
C THR A 60 -19.10 0.63 20.11
N VAL A 61 -18.64 1.58 20.94
CA VAL A 61 -17.20 1.82 21.17
C VAL A 61 -16.53 0.54 21.69
N GLY A 62 -15.45 0.11 21.03
CA GLY A 62 -14.72 -1.11 21.38
C GLY A 62 -15.14 -2.37 20.59
N GLN A 63 -16.20 -2.32 19.79
CA GLN A 63 -16.53 -3.40 18.83
C GLN A 63 -15.82 -3.17 17.50
N ALA A 64 -15.33 -4.25 16.88
CA ALA A 64 -14.73 -4.19 15.55
C ALA A 64 -15.79 -3.93 14.48
N SER A 65 -15.39 -3.30 13.37
CA SER A 65 -16.28 -3.06 12.23
C SER A 65 -16.80 -4.40 11.67
N PRO A 66 -18.13 -4.56 11.45
CA PRO A 66 -18.69 -5.76 10.83
C PRO A 66 -18.36 -5.86 9.33
N ARG A 67 -17.77 -4.82 8.72
CA ARG A 67 -17.19 -4.85 7.37
C ARG A 67 -15.68 -4.69 7.45
N ASP A 68 -14.96 -5.59 6.77
CA ASP A 68 -13.50 -5.55 6.62
C ASP A 68 -13.12 -4.43 5.63
N ILE A 69 -12.34 -3.45 6.09
CA ILE A 69 -11.91 -2.30 5.29
C ILE A 69 -10.45 -2.52 4.90
N LYS A 70 -10.20 -2.95 3.66
CA LYS A 70 -8.84 -3.10 3.13
C LYS A 70 -8.23 -1.74 2.80
N ALA A 71 -6.97 -1.56 3.16
CA ALA A 71 -6.19 -0.39 2.76
C ALA A 71 -6.00 -0.40 1.22
N PRO A 72 -6.23 0.72 0.51
CA PRO A 72 -6.03 0.79 -0.95
C PRO A 72 -4.58 0.55 -1.41
N ARG A 73 -3.62 0.68 -0.49
CA ARG A 73 -2.20 0.39 -0.69
C ARG A 73 -1.58 -0.10 0.61
N GLN A 74 -0.62 -1.00 0.51
CA GLN A 74 0.23 -1.38 1.65
C GLN A 74 1.27 -0.28 1.89
N VAL A 75 1.45 0.11 3.16
CA VAL A 75 2.54 1.00 3.60
C VAL A 75 3.32 0.26 4.67
N SER A 76 4.53 -0.17 4.33
CA SER A 76 5.46 -0.80 5.26
C SER A 76 6.40 0.27 5.83
N TYR A 77 6.40 0.45 7.14
CA TYR A 77 7.36 1.33 7.84
C TYR A 77 8.51 0.51 8.40
N ILE A 78 9.75 0.86 8.01
CA ILE A 78 10.96 0.25 8.57
C ILE A 78 11.32 1.03 9.84
N SER A 79 11.20 0.37 11.00
CA SER A 79 11.58 0.96 12.28
C SER A 79 13.08 0.85 12.49
N GLU A 80 13.78 1.99 12.47
CA GLU A 80 15.21 2.06 12.78
C GLU A 80 15.58 1.46 14.13
N VAL A 81 14.68 1.56 15.13
CA VAL A 81 14.88 0.97 16.45
C VAL A 81 14.93 -0.56 16.35
N LYS A 82 13.93 -1.18 15.71
CA LYS A 82 13.91 -2.63 15.50
C LYS A 82 15.05 -3.12 14.61
N THR A 83 15.47 -2.33 13.62
CA THR A 83 16.65 -2.64 12.81
C THR A 83 17.92 -2.63 13.65
N ARG A 84 18.10 -1.65 14.54
CA ARG A 84 19.25 -1.59 15.47
C ARG A 84 19.22 -2.70 16.51
N GLU A 85 18.06 -3.03 17.06
CA GLU A 85 17.87 -4.18 17.97
C GLU A 85 18.23 -5.51 17.29
N ALA A 86 17.78 -5.72 16.06
CA ALA A 86 18.11 -6.92 15.28
C ALA A 86 19.61 -7.01 14.95
N GLN A 87 20.25 -5.88 14.60
CA GLN A 87 21.71 -5.81 14.40
C GLN A 87 22.48 -6.12 15.68
N ALA A 88 22.08 -5.56 16.83
CA ALA A 88 22.70 -5.84 18.11
C ALA A 88 22.53 -7.31 18.54
N ALA A 89 21.34 -7.88 18.33
CA ALA A 89 21.07 -9.30 18.60
C ALA A 89 21.91 -10.23 17.69
N ALA A 90 22.08 -9.89 16.41
CA ALA A 90 22.95 -10.63 15.50
C ALA A 90 24.44 -10.53 15.89
N ALA A 91 24.91 -9.34 16.29
CA ALA A 91 26.27 -9.15 16.77
C ALA A 91 26.55 -9.96 18.05
N ALA A 92 25.60 -10.00 18.99
CA ALA A 92 25.70 -10.80 20.22
C ALA A 92 25.63 -12.32 20.00
N GLN A 93 25.25 -12.78 18.81
CA GLN A 93 25.27 -14.20 18.43
C GLN A 93 26.59 -14.63 17.78
N VAL A 94 27.49 -13.70 17.44
CA VAL A 94 28.83 -14.04 16.95
C VAL A 94 29.67 -14.48 18.14
N PRO A 95 30.14 -15.74 18.20
CA PRO A 95 31.03 -16.17 19.27
C PRO A 95 32.40 -15.51 19.11
N ASP A 96 33.04 -15.16 20.23
CA ASP A 96 34.41 -14.65 20.23
C ASP A 96 35.39 -15.72 19.74
N VAL A 97 35.82 -15.59 18.48
CA VAL A 97 36.84 -16.47 17.89
C VAL A 97 38.22 -15.99 18.33
N TYR A 98 38.64 -16.44 19.51
CA TYR A 98 40.02 -16.28 19.95
C TYR A 98 40.94 -17.25 19.19
N THR A 99 41.57 -16.78 18.13
CA THR A 99 42.74 -17.45 17.56
C THR A 99 43.85 -17.49 18.62
N GLY A 100 44.38 -18.68 18.87
CA GLY A 100 45.60 -18.83 19.68
C GLY A 100 46.79 -18.10 19.04
N PRO A 101 47.88 -17.88 19.80
CA PRO A 101 49.06 -17.18 19.28
C PRO A 101 49.63 -17.87 18.03
N ASP A 102 49.65 -17.15 16.89
CA ASP A 102 50.26 -17.64 15.65
C ASP A 102 51.78 -17.68 15.79
N MET A 103 52.30 -18.85 16.20
CA MET A 103 53.73 -19.11 16.29
C MET A 103 54.45 -18.97 14.94
N ALA A 104 53.77 -19.16 13.80
CA ALA A 104 54.37 -18.94 12.49
C ALA A 104 54.52 -17.44 12.19
N LEU A 105 53.64 -16.58 12.68
CA LEU A 105 53.83 -15.12 12.61
C LEU A 105 55.02 -14.69 13.46
N ALA A 106 55.14 -15.17 14.70
CA ALA A 106 56.26 -14.88 15.57
C ALA A 106 57.60 -15.32 14.95
N ALA A 107 57.65 -16.53 14.36
CA ALA A 107 58.82 -17.03 13.65
C ALA A 107 59.18 -16.16 12.43
N ARG A 108 58.20 -15.76 11.60
CA ARG A 108 58.41 -14.85 10.45
C ARG A 108 58.95 -13.49 10.88
N GLN A 109 58.45 -12.93 12.00
CA GLN A 109 58.92 -11.64 12.53
C GLN A 109 60.37 -11.71 13.03
N LEU A 110 60.74 -12.82 13.68
CA LEU A 110 62.11 -13.03 14.18
C LEU A 110 63.11 -13.21 13.02
N ASP A 111 62.77 -14.02 12.03
CA ASP A 111 63.57 -14.22 10.80
C ASP A 111 63.76 -12.91 10.02
N TRP A 112 62.71 -12.09 9.89
CA TRP A 112 62.82 -10.76 9.28
C TRP A 112 63.75 -9.83 10.08
N LEU A 113 63.62 -9.80 11.40
CA LEU A 113 64.46 -8.97 12.27
C LEU A 113 65.94 -9.38 12.20
N GLU A 114 66.24 -10.67 12.14
CA GLU A 114 67.60 -11.18 11.98
C GLU A 114 68.19 -10.78 10.61
N LYS A 115 67.41 -10.89 9.53
CA LYS A 115 67.82 -10.46 8.18
C LYS A 115 68.10 -8.96 8.11
N VAL A 116 67.20 -8.13 8.64
CA VAL A 116 67.39 -6.67 8.69
C VAL A 116 68.62 -6.29 9.52
N THR A 117 68.80 -6.90 10.70
CA THR A 117 69.95 -6.62 11.58
C THR A 117 71.27 -7.03 10.93
N THR A 118 71.30 -8.20 10.28
CA THR A 118 72.46 -8.68 9.51
C THR A 118 72.78 -7.75 8.34
N TYR A 119 71.77 -7.32 7.58
CA TYR A 119 71.93 -6.38 6.46
C TYR A 119 72.50 -5.02 6.92
N ILE A 120 71.93 -4.43 7.96
CA ILE A 120 72.42 -3.17 8.55
C ILE A 120 73.87 -3.34 9.05
N THR A 121 74.20 -4.48 9.65
CA THR A 121 75.56 -4.77 10.15
C THR A 121 76.56 -4.90 9.00
N ALA A 122 76.21 -5.60 7.93
CA ALA A 122 77.04 -5.70 6.73
C ALA A 122 77.25 -4.32 6.07
N LEU A 123 76.19 -3.55 5.89
CA LEU A 123 76.24 -2.21 5.33
C LEU A 123 77.06 -1.23 6.19
N ARG A 124 77.01 -1.36 7.52
CA ARG A 124 77.87 -0.59 8.43
C ARG A 124 79.35 -0.92 8.23
N ASN A 125 79.68 -2.21 8.12
CA ASN A 125 81.05 -2.71 8.05
C ASN A 125 81.69 -2.59 6.65
N ASP A 126 80.91 -2.36 5.59
CA ASP A 126 81.43 -2.11 4.24
C ASP A 126 82.26 -0.81 4.16
N ALA A 127 83.49 -0.91 3.65
CA ALA A 127 84.39 0.24 3.49
C ALA A 127 84.23 0.96 2.13
N TYR A 128 83.53 0.37 1.16
CA TYR A 128 83.50 0.84 -0.23
C TYR A 128 82.26 1.69 -0.57
N THR A 129 81.14 1.56 0.16
CA THR A 129 79.95 2.38 -0.05
C THR A 129 80.04 3.72 0.69
N PRO A 130 79.85 4.88 0.03
CA PRO A 130 79.85 6.20 0.67
C PRO A 130 78.64 6.40 1.58
N ARG A 131 78.75 7.29 2.59
CA ARG A 131 77.74 7.46 3.66
C ARG A 131 76.36 7.79 3.11
N GLU A 132 76.29 8.63 2.08
CA GLU A 132 75.06 9.07 1.42
C GLU A 132 74.33 7.88 0.80
N LYS A 133 75.07 6.96 0.15
CA LYS A 133 74.50 5.76 -0.46
C LYS A 133 74.08 4.72 0.59
N LYS A 134 74.79 4.64 1.72
CA LYS A 134 74.33 3.83 2.87
C LYS A 134 72.99 4.34 3.42
N LEU A 135 72.82 5.65 3.54
CA LEU A 135 71.57 6.26 4.02
C LEU A 135 70.39 6.07 3.04
N GLU A 136 70.66 6.03 1.74
CA GLU A 136 69.68 5.68 0.70
C GLU A 136 69.25 4.21 0.84
N LEU A 137 70.20 3.28 0.91
CA LEU A 137 69.96 1.84 1.06
C LEU A 137 69.21 1.50 2.36
N LEU A 138 69.47 2.20 3.47
CA LEU A 138 68.74 2.03 4.73
C LEU A 138 67.26 2.47 4.65
N ARG A 139 66.91 3.37 3.71
CA ARG A 139 65.52 3.83 3.48
C ARG A 139 64.77 2.93 2.50
N GLU A 140 65.48 2.07 1.75
CA GLU A 140 64.91 1.12 0.81
C GLU A 140 64.47 -0.20 1.49
N ILE A 141 64.84 -0.41 2.77
CA ILE A 141 64.41 -1.57 3.55
C ILE A 141 62.88 -1.56 3.71
N PRO A 142 62.15 -2.55 3.17
CA PRO A 142 60.69 -2.61 3.29
C PRO A 142 60.28 -2.81 4.75
N ASP A 143 59.11 -2.29 5.10
CA ASP A 143 58.51 -2.31 6.44
C ASP A 143 59.32 -1.62 7.57
N LEU A 144 60.40 -0.88 7.25
CA LEU A 144 61.23 -0.15 8.22
C LEU A 144 61.19 1.37 8.01
N SER A 145 60.36 2.09 8.77
CA SER A 145 60.26 3.56 8.72
C SER A 145 61.25 4.26 9.65
N LEU A 146 62.48 4.46 9.19
CA LEU A 146 63.51 5.18 9.95
C LEU A 146 63.26 6.69 9.98
N SER A 147 63.11 7.26 11.18
CA SER A 147 62.98 8.71 11.38
C SER A 147 64.30 9.43 11.05
N ALA A 148 64.21 10.72 10.67
CA ALA A 148 65.41 11.53 10.41
C ALA A 148 66.36 11.60 11.62
N SER A 149 65.84 11.53 12.84
CA SER A 149 66.62 11.48 14.09
C SER A 149 67.38 10.17 14.30
N ALA A 150 66.97 9.07 13.67
CA ALA A 150 67.68 7.78 13.72
C ALA A 150 68.79 7.66 12.65
N LEU A 151 68.89 8.64 11.75
CA LEU A 151 69.82 8.66 10.60
C LEU A 151 70.88 9.78 10.65
N ALA A 152 70.80 10.66 11.67
CA ALA A 152 71.69 11.81 11.87
C ALA A 152 73.03 11.39 12.50
#